data_AF-A0A537FVG9-F1
#
_entry.id   AF-A0A537FVG9-F1
#
_cell.length_a   1.000
_cell.length_b   1.000
_cell.length_c   1.000
_cell.angle_alpha   90.00
_cell.angle_beta   90.00
_cell.angle_gamma   90.00
#
_symmetry.space_group_name_H-M   'P 1'
#
loop_
_entity.id
_entity.type
_entity.pdbx_description
1 polymer ?
#
loop_
_entity_poly.entity_id
_entity_poly.type
_entity_poly.pdbx_seq_one_letter_code
_entity_poly.pdbx_strand_id
1 'polypeptide(L)'
;MPGNLGGKDKEALVIHPKLSVYGGAEYLCLYACMILQKLGYHVDLVSDDYDPARVQALFGMGNVLSECTHISLPVTKSRILNRFLPLQRLIYTWKLARFANSLNKIDVSIVLSTQSSIFAFPGKRLYHFVYEVSDLFCYPMPIAKGAVSRGGRAKRAYFAFLRFVYNAKAGSPSPLWFFVTGQSVLEKLQSMGHE
;
A
#
# COMPACT_ATOMS: atom_id res chain seq x y z
N MET A 1 36.69 -0.81 -4.29
CA MET A 1 36.55 0.50 -3.62
C MET A 1 35.13 0.98 -3.82
N PRO A 2 34.34 1.27 -2.78
CA PRO A 2 32.99 1.76 -2.98
C PRO A 2 33.08 3.23 -3.39
N GLY A 3 32.55 3.54 -4.57
CA GLY A 3 32.51 4.89 -5.11
C GLY A 3 31.66 5.79 -4.22
N ASN A 4 32.23 6.94 -3.92
CA ASN A 4 31.58 8.04 -3.23
C ASN A 4 30.45 8.57 -4.14
N LEU A 5 29.24 8.03 -3.97
CA LEU A 5 28.03 8.59 -4.57
C LEU A 5 27.65 9.82 -3.75
N GLY A 6 28.33 10.94 -4.02
CA GLY A 6 27.82 12.26 -3.68
C GLY A 6 26.43 12.39 -4.31
N GLY A 7 25.41 12.19 -3.50
CA GLY A 7 24.02 12.13 -3.94
C GLY A 7 23.30 13.36 -3.47
N LYS A 8 22.54 13.98 -4.37
CA LYS A 8 21.26 14.61 -3.99
C LYS A 8 20.58 13.72 -2.94
N ASP A 9 20.00 14.32 -1.91
CA ASP A 9 19.19 13.61 -0.91
C ASP A 9 18.27 12.63 -1.64
N LYS A 10 18.51 11.32 -1.44
CA LYS A 10 17.80 10.28 -2.17
C LYS A 10 16.48 10.06 -1.46
N GLU A 11 15.39 10.47 -2.07
CA GLU A 11 14.06 10.27 -1.50
C GLU A 11 13.49 8.90 -1.87
N ALA A 12 12.94 8.21 -0.87
CA ALA A 12 12.23 6.94 -1.00
C ALA A 12 10.85 7.04 -0.35
N LEU A 13 9.85 6.45 -1.02
CA LEU A 13 8.49 6.36 -0.49
C LEU A 13 8.17 4.93 -0.06
N VAL A 14 7.90 4.72 1.22
CA VAL A 14 7.41 3.45 1.77
C VAL A 14 5.91 3.58 2.06
N ILE A 15 5.13 2.61 1.62
CA ILE A 15 3.68 2.59 1.80
C ILE A 15 3.29 1.36 2.61
N HIS A 16 2.75 1.59 3.80
CA HIS A 16 2.24 0.57 4.70
C HIS A 16 0.93 1.06 5.37
N PRO A 17 -0.23 0.87 4.73
CA PRO A 17 -1.45 1.53 5.14
C PRO A 17 -1.97 1.22 6.54
N LYS A 18 -1.61 0.06 7.10
CA LYS A 18 -2.06 -0.42 8.41
C LYS A 18 -0.86 -0.74 9.30
N LEU A 19 -0.27 0.32 9.87
CA LEU A 19 0.82 0.20 10.85
C LEU A 19 0.29 0.03 12.29
N SER A 20 -1.01 0.24 12.50
CA SER A 20 -1.69 0.14 13.80
C SER A 20 -2.04 -1.29 14.25
N VAL A 21 -1.96 -2.29 13.37
CA VAL A 21 -2.52 -3.64 13.62
C VAL A 21 -1.50 -4.59 14.28
N TYR A 22 -0.22 -4.44 13.96
CA TYR A 22 0.88 -5.25 14.49
C TYR A 22 0.70 -6.76 14.26
N GLY A 23 0.25 -7.12 13.05
CA GLY A 23 0.04 -8.50 12.61
C GLY A 23 1.26 -9.20 12.01
N GLY A 24 2.42 -8.53 11.98
CA GLY A 24 3.71 -9.07 11.50
C GLY A 24 4.16 -8.49 10.16
N ALA A 25 3.23 -7.99 9.33
CA ALA A 25 3.58 -7.32 8.07
C ALA A 25 4.31 -5.98 8.29
N GLU A 26 4.10 -5.36 9.46
CA GLU A 26 4.77 -4.14 9.91
C GLU A 26 6.28 -4.35 10.01
N TYR A 27 6.72 -5.57 10.32
CA TYR A 27 8.14 -5.92 10.40
C TYR A 27 8.84 -5.70 9.04
N LEU A 28 8.20 -6.09 7.93
CA LEU A 28 8.77 -5.83 6.60
C LEU A 28 8.85 -4.33 6.33
N CYS A 29 7.82 -3.56 6.67
CA CYS A 29 7.82 -2.11 6.51
C CYS A 29 9.00 -1.47 7.25
N LEU A 30 9.21 -1.83 8.51
CA LEU A 30 10.30 -1.31 9.33
C LEU A 30 11.67 -1.69 8.78
N TYR A 31 11.85 -2.95 8.34
CA TYR A 31 13.10 -3.36 7.70
C TYR A 31 13.36 -2.67 6.37
N ALA A 32 12.33 -2.44 5.56
CA ALA A 32 12.44 -1.68 4.33
C ALA A 32 12.91 -0.24 4.62
N CYS A 33 12.32 0.43 5.61
CA CYS A 33 12.75 1.76 6.05
C CYS A 33 14.21 1.74 6.53
N MET A 34 14.56 0.81 7.42
CA MET A 34 15.94 0.68 7.95
C MET A 34 16.97 0.47 6.84
N ILE A 35 16.68 -0.40 5.88
CA ILE A 35 17.62 -0.69 4.77
C ILE A 35 17.77 0.55 3.88
N LEU A 36 16.68 1.24 3.55
CA LEU A 36 16.72 2.48 2.77
C LEU A 36 17.52 3.57 3.49
N GLN A 37 17.29 3.78 4.79
CA GLN A 37 18.06 4.71 5.62
C GLN A 37 19.55 4.38 5.62
N LYS A 38 19.91 3.10 5.81
CA LYS A 38 21.31 2.63 5.74
C LYS A 38 21.96 2.84 4.37
N LEU A 39 21.16 2.86 3.30
CA LEU A 39 21.62 3.16 1.94
C LEU A 39 21.68 4.67 1.65
N GLY A 40 21.40 5.52 2.64
CA GLY A 40 21.45 6.98 2.55
C GLY A 40 20.20 7.60 1.95
N TYR A 41 19.05 6.91 1.99
CA TYR A 41 17.78 7.49 1.58
C TYR A 41 17.09 8.21 2.74
N HIS A 42 16.46 9.35 2.46
CA HIS A 42 15.39 9.87 3.29
C HIS A 42 14.10 9.11 2.95
N VAL A 43 13.31 8.75 3.98
CA VAL A 43 12.16 7.86 3.83
C VAL A 43 10.88 8.58 4.22
N ASP A 44 10.02 8.81 3.24
CA ASP A 44 8.62 9.16 3.43
C ASP A 44 7.80 7.88 3.68
N LEU A 45 7.13 7.78 4.82
CA LEU A 45 6.30 6.64 5.19
C LEU A 45 4.81 7.00 5.17
N VAL A 46 4.05 6.32 4.32
CA VAL A 46 2.59 6.41 4.27
C VAL A 46 1.95 5.34 5.15
N SER A 47 1.28 5.75 6.23
CA SER A 47 0.59 4.84 7.15
C SER A 47 -0.60 5.50 7.87
N ASP A 48 -1.46 4.69 8.51
CA ASP A 48 -2.58 5.18 9.32
C ASP A 48 -2.19 5.58 10.75
N ASP A 49 -1.13 5.00 11.28
CA ASP A 49 -0.57 5.29 12.61
C ASP A 49 0.94 5.54 12.51
N TYR A 50 1.48 6.29 13.48
CA TYR A 50 2.91 6.61 13.58
C TYR A 50 3.26 6.84 15.05
N ASP A 51 3.77 5.80 15.69
CA ASP A 51 4.11 5.78 17.11
C ASP A 51 5.48 5.10 17.32
N PRO A 52 6.58 5.87 17.25
CA PRO A 52 7.93 5.35 17.45
C PRO A 52 8.12 4.64 18.80
N ALA A 53 7.46 5.10 19.86
CA ALA A 53 7.59 4.50 21.18
C ALA A 53 6.95 3.10 21.21
N ARG A 54 5.77 2.94 20.60
CA ARG A 54 5.12 1.64 20.47
C ARG A 54 5.92 0.69 19.58
N VAL A 55 6.45 1.18 18.46
CA VAL A 55 7.34 0.38 17.60
C VAL A 55 8.61 -0.04 18.33
N GLN A 56 9.17 0.82 19.18
CA GLN A 56 10.31 0.45 20.04
C GLN A 56 9.94 -0.70 20.97
N ALA A 57 8.79 -0.63 21.63
CA ALA A 57 8.35 -1.65 22.57
C ALA A 57 8.08 -3.01 21.89
N LEU A 58 7.51 -3.00 20.69
CA LEU A 58 7.09 -4.22 19.99
C LEU A 58 8.21 -4.85 19.14
N PHE A 59 9.06 -4.04 18.51
CA PHE A 59 10.02 -4.52 17.52
C PHE A 59 11.46 -4.04 17.76
N GLY A 60 11.71 -3.18 18.75
CA GLY A 60 13.03 -2.59 18.99
C GLY A 60 13.50 -1.63 17.90
N MET A 61 12.60 -1.17 17.02
CA MET A 61 12.89 -0.36 15.82
C MET A 61 12.26 1.04 15.87
N GLY A 62 12.06 1.61 17.06
CA GLY A 62 11.45 2.93 17.21
C GLY A 62 12.27 4.03 16.55
N ASN A 63 13.60 3.94 16.65
CA ASN A 63 14.52 4.89 16.02
C ASN A 63 14.36 4.90 14.50
N VAL A 64 14.25 3.72 13.88
CA VAL A 64 13.99 3.57 12.43
C VAL A 64 12.73 4.33 12.03
N LEU A 65 11.64 4.16 12.79
CA LEU A 65 10.41 4.86 12.50
C LEU A 65 10.55 6.38 12.70
N SER A 66 11.21 6.83 13.77
CA SER A 66 11.39 8.25 14.09
C SER A 66 12.22 9.03 13.08
N GLU A 67 13.06 8.34 12.31
CA GLU A 67 13.86 8.93 11.23
C GLU A 67 13.10 9.01 9.89
N CYS A 68 11.90 8.42 9.81
CA CYS A 68 11.01 8.56 8.64
C CYS A 68 10.13 9.79 8.77
N THR A 69 9.83 10.45 7.64
CA THR A 69 8.78 11.48 7.56
C THR A 69 7.41 10.80 7.42
N HIS A 70 6.47 11.10 8.32
CA HIS A 70 5.14 10.49 8.27
C HIS A 70 4.20 11.23 7.32
N ILE A 71 3.62 10.48 6.38
CA ILE A 71 2.51 10.93 5.54
C ILE A 71 1.24 10.18 5.96
N SER A 72 0.38 10.85 6.72
CA SER A 72 -0.86 10.25 7.22
C SER A 72 -1.85 9.93 6.10
N LEU A 73 -2.44 8.73 6.15
CA LEU A 73 -3.53 8.35 5.26
C LEU A 73 -4.81 9.17 5.51
N PRO A 74 -5.61 9.42 4.46
CA PRO A 74 -6.84 10.18 4.60
C PRO A 74 -7.84 9.44 5.49
N VAL A 75 -8.15 9.95 6.68
CA VAL A 75 -9.12 9.32 7.57
C VAL A 75 -10.55 9.66 7.14
N THR A 76 -11.41 8.64 7.01
CA THR A 76 -12.87 8.83 7.01
C THR A 76 -13.37 8.64 8.42
N LYS A 77 -13.58 9.73 9.16
CA LYS A 77 -14.30 9.68 10.45
C LYS A 77 -15.74 9.26 10.18
N SER A 78 -16.03 7.98 10.39
CA SER A 78 -17.39 7.45 10.28
C SER A 78 -18.20 7.87 11.51
N ARG A 79 -18.90 9.00 11.40
CA ARG A 79 -19.96 9.38 12.35
C ARG A 79 -21.36 9.05 11.82
N ILE A 80 -21.46 8.51 10.61
CA ILE A 80 -22.73 8.24 9.93
C ILE A 80 -23.07 6.76 10.11
N LEU A 81 -24.31 6.48 10.51
CA LEU A 81 -24.84 5.14 10.81
C LEU A 81 -24.37 4.06 9.82
N ASN A 82 -24.13 2.85 10.34
CA ASN A 82 -23.77 1.61 9.63
C ASN A 82 -24.64 1.30 8.38
N ARG A 83 -25.80 1.94 8.23
CA ARG A 83 -26.67 1.83 7.04
C ARG A 83 -26.04 2.36 5.75
N PHE A 84 -25.05 3.26 5.81
CA PHE A 84 -24.41 3.86 4.63
C PHE A 84 -22.96 3.42 4.40
N LEU A 85 -22.54 2.27 4.97
CA LEU A 85 -21.21 1.69 4.75
C LEU A 85 -20.76 1.63 3.28
N PRO A 86 -21.62 1.29 2.29
CA PRO A 86 -21.22 1.30 0.88
C PRO A 86 -20.84 2.70 0.37
N LEU A 87 -21.60 3.73 0.75
CA LEU A 87 -21.32 5.11 0.36
C LEU A 87 -20.04 5.63 1.04
N GLN A 88 -19.84 5.28 2.32
CA GLN A 88 -18.60 5.62 3.04
C GLN A 88 -17.36 5.03 2.37
N ARG A 89 -17.44 3.76 1.94
CA ARG A 89 -16.35 3.11 1.17
C ARG A 89 -16.09 3.83 -0.14
N LEU A 90 -17.13 4.23 -0.87
CA LEU A 90 -16.95 4.98 -2.12
C LEU A 90 -16.27 6.33 -1.89
N ILE A 91 -16.73 7.09 -0.88
CA ILE A 91 -16.12 8.37 -0.49
C ILE A 91 -14.65 8.17 -0.12
N TYR A 92 -14.36 7.14 0.68
CA TYR A 92 -13.00 6.80 1.07
C TYR A 92 -12.12 6.44 -0.13
N THR A 93 -12.59 5.57 -1.04
CA THR A 93 -11.88 5.24 -2.28
C THR A 93 -11.60 6.48 -3.12
N TRP A 94 -12.54 7.41 -3.18
CA TRP A 94 -12.34 8.66 -3.92
C TRP A 94 -11.30 9.57 -3.27
N LYS A 95 -11.30 9.71 -1.94
CA LYS A 95 -10.26 10.43 -1.19
C LYS A 95 -8.90 9.79 -1.39
N LEU A 96 -8.83 8.46 -1.31
CA LEU A 96 -7.61 7.69 -1.46
C LEU A 96 -7.02 7.82 -2.86
N ALA A 97 -7.85 7.85 -3.91
CA ALA A 97 -7.40 8.13 -5.26
C ALA A 97 -6.83 9.55 -5.43
N ARG A 98 -7.45 10.57 -4.81
CA ARG A 98 -6.89 11.94 -4.83
C ARG A 98 -5.55 12.00 -4.10
N PHE A 99 -5.45 11.29 -2.98
CA PHE A 99 -4.23 11.17 -2.20
C PHE A 99 -3.12 10.43 -2.97
N ALA A 100 -3.43 9.35 -3.68
CA ALA A 100 -2.49 8.66 -4.56
C ALA A 100 -1.96 9.60 -5.66
N ASN A 101 -2.84 10.40 -6.27
CA ASN A 101 -2.44 11.40 -7.25
C ASN A 101 -1.54 12.50 -6.67
N SER A 102 -1.73 12.91 -5.41
CA SER A 102 -0.81 13.84 -4.76
C SER A 102 0.53 13.20 -4.43
N LEU A 103 0.54 11.95 -3.94
CA LEU A 103 1.78 11.20 -3.70
C LEU A 103 2.60 11.03 -4.99
N ASN A 104 1.94 10.86 -6.14
CA ASN A 104 2.65 10.72 -7.41
C ASN A 104 3.46 11.98 -7.79
N LYS A 105 3.15 13.15 -7.22
CA LYS A 105 3.90 14.39 -7.45
C LYS A 105 5.18 14.51 -6.63
N ILE A 106 5.36 13.69 -5.60
CA ILE A 106 6.58 13.70 -4.77
C ILE A 106 7.72 13.14 -5.61
N ASP A 107 8.84 13.86 -5.73
CA ASP A 107 9.99 13.37 -6.49
C ASP A 107 10.75 12.34 -5.66
N VAL A 108 10.51 11.05 -5.93
CA VAL A 108 11.11 9.92 -5.22
C VAL A 108 11.71 8.97 -6.24
N SER A 109 12.87 8.43 -5.89
CA SER A 109 13.64 7.54 -6.77
C SER A 109 13.18 6.08 -6.70
N ILE A 110 12.61 5.67 -5.56
CA ILE A 110 12.06 4.33 -5.34
C ILE A 110 10.79 4.40 -4.50
N VAL A 111 9.85 3.51 -4.80
CA VAL A 111 8.63 3.32 -4.02
C VAL A 111 8.52 1.86 -3.59
N LEU A 112 8.32 1.62 -2.29
CA LEU A 112 8.11 0.29 -1.72
C LEU A 112 6.69 0.19 -1.13
N SER A 113 5.85 -0.63 -1.71
CA SER A 113 4.51 -0.95 -1.21
C SER A 113 4.56 -2.26 -0.44
N THR A 114 4.47 -2.19 0.89
CA THR A 114 4.71 -3.35 1.77
C THR A 114 3.44 -4.06 2.25
N GLN A 115 2.24 -3.63 1.83
CA GLN A 115 0.98 -4.22 2.30
C GLN A 115 -0.20 -4.16 1.30
N SER A 116 -0.25 -3.24 0.31
CA SER A 116 -1.30 -3.29 -0.73
C SER A 116 -1.07 -2.32 -1.91
N SER A 117 -1.45 -2.75 -3.11
CA SER A 117 -1.12 -2.22 -4.45
C SER A 117 -2.10 -1.21 -5.06
N ILE A 118 -2.87 -0.46 -4.25
CA ILE A 118 -3.77 0.57 -4.83
C ILE A 118 -3.03 1.79 -5.40
N PHE A 119 -1.77 1.96 -5.02
CA PHE A 119 -0.98 3.11 -5.42
C PHE A 119 -0.23 2.80 -6.70
N ALA A 120 -0.65 3.47 -7.77
CA ALA A 120 0.04 3.47 -9.04
C ALA A 120 0.96 4.68 -9.13
N PHE A 121 2.25 4.44 -9.42
CA PHE A 121 3.23 5.49 -9.65
C PHE A 121 3.85 5.34 -11.05
N PRO A 122 3.16 5.85 -12.09
CA PRO A 122 3.70 5.80 -13.45
C PRO A 122 5.05 6.50 -13.54
N GLY A 123 6.03 5.86 -14.18
CA GLY A 123 7.37 6.43 -14.36
C GLY A 123 8.32 6.29 -13.17
N LYS A 124 7.87 5.70 -12.05
CA LYS A 124 8.71 5.43 -10.87
C LYS A 124 8.96 3.93 -10.70
N ARG A 125 10.10 3.61 -10.11
CA ARG A 125 10.42 2.23 -9.71
C ARG A 125 9.60 1.87 -8.48
N LEU A 126 8.64 0.97 -8.66
CA LEU A 126 7.68 0.58 -7.64
C LEU A 126 7.81 -0.91 -7.37
N TYR A 127 8.05 -1.27 -6.11
CA TYR A 127 8.11 -2.66 -5.67
C TYR A 127 6.90 -2.96 -4.79
N HIS A 128 6.04 -3.85 -5.24
CA HIS A 128 4.91 -4.36 -4.47
C HIS A 128 5.28 -5.67 -3.80
N PHE A 129 5.28 -5.70 -2.48
CA PHE A 129 5.37 -6.94 -1.73
C PHE A 129 3.99 -7.57 -1.64
N VAL A 130 3.90 -8.80 -2.12
CA VAL A 130 2.66 -9.57 -2.27
C VAL A 130 2.80 -10.82 -1.41
N TYR A 131 2.00 -10.92 -0.35
CA TYR A 131 1.99 -12.08 0.54
C TYR A 131 0.91 -13.08 0.16
N GLU A 132 -0.18 -12.58 -0.40
CA GLU A 132 -1.23 -13.40 -0.98
C GLU A 132 -1.62 -12.89 -2.36
N VAL A 133 -2.13 -13.78 -3.22
CA VAL A 133 -2.76 -13.38 -4.50
C VAL A 133 -3.89 -12.37 -4.28
N SER A 134 -4.52 -12.39 -3.10
CA SER A 134 -5.47 -11.36 -2.66
C SER A 134 -4.85 -9.95 -2.76
N ASP A 135 -3.60 -9.78 -2.38
CA ASP A 135 -2.94 -8.47 -2.27
C ASP A 135 -2.70 -7.81 -3.64
N LEU A 136 -2.66 -8.61 -4.72
CA LEU A 136 -2.58 -8.12 -6.11
C LEU A 136 -3.90 -7.54 -6.61
N PHE A 137 -5.03 -7.95 -6.02
CA PHE A 137 -6.37 -7.68 -6.55
C PHE A 137 -7.34 -7.07 -5.52
N CYS A 138 -6.87 -6.67 -4.34
CA CYS A 138 -7.71 -6.17 -3.25
C CYS A 138 -7.16 -4.82 -2.76
N TYR A 139 -7.89 -3.69 -2.80
CA TYR A 139 -9.13 -3.39 -2.07
C TYR A 139 -9.90 -2.22 -2.75
N PRO A 140 -11.23 -2.05 -2.52
CA PRO A 140 -11.92 -2.23 -1.25
C PRO A 140 -12.68 -3.56 -1.21
N MET A 141 -12.01 -4.62 -0.81
CA MET A 141 -12.68 -5.86 -0.44
C MET A 141 -13.52 -5.66 0.83
N PRO A 142 -14.59 -6.45 0.93
CA PRO A 142 -14.47 -7.66 1.71
C PRO A 142 -14.80 -8.83 0.79
N ILE A 143 -13.78 -9.43 0.19
CA ILE A 143 -13.94 -10.64 -0.60
C ILE A 143 -12.67 -11.46 -0.40
N ALA A 144 -12.64 -12.21 0.70
CA ALA A 144 -12.27 -13.61 0.53
C ALA A 144 -13.11 -14.14 -0.65
N LYS A 145 -12.52 -14.83 -1.62
CA LYS A 145 -13.28 -15.56 -2.67
C LYS A 145 -14.36 -16.40 -1.97
N GLY A 146 -15.59 -15.87 -1.85
CA GLY A 146 -16.68 -16.43 -1.02
C GLY A 146 -17.46 -15.46 -0.12
N ALA A 147 -16.92 -14.28 0.22
CA ALA A 147 -17.55 -13.32 1.16
C ALA A 147 -18.46 -12.26 0.49
N VAL A 148 -18.64 -12.30 -0.83
CA VAL A 148 -19.86 -11.72 -1.42
C VAL A 148 -20.96 -12.73 -1.13
N SER A 149 -21.67 -12.55 -0.01
CA SER A 149 -22.93 -13.25 0.20
C SER A 149 -23.73 -13.15 -1.10
N ARG A 150 -24.30 -14.27 -1.57
CA ARG A 150 -25.29 -14.30 -2.65
C ARG A 150 -26.32 -13.21 -2.36
N GLY A 151 -26.12 -12.04 -2.94
CA GLY A 151 -26.77 -10.81 -2.53
C GLY A 151 -27.62 -10.26 -3.66
N GLY A 152 -28.69 -9.57 -3.29
CA GLY A 152 -29.64 -8.96 -4.24
C GLY A 152 -28.97 -8.04 -5.27
N ARG A 153 -29.71 -7.71 -6.34
CA ARG A 153 -29.22 -6.94 -7.50
C ARG A 153 -28.46 -5.66 -7.12
N ALA A 154 -28.84 -4.99 -6.03
CA ALA A 154 -28.18 -3.79 -5.51
C ALA A 154 -26.71 -4.01 -5.10
N LYS A 155 -26.37 -5.15 -4.46
CA LYS A 155 -24.99 -5.44 -4.03
C LYS A 155 -24.10 -5.72 -5.25
N ARG A 156 -24.64 -6.38 -6.28
CA ARG A 156 -23.97 -6.59 -7.56
C ARG A 156 -23.71 -5.27 -8.29
N ALA A 157 -24.72 -4.39 -8.38
CA ALA A 157 -24.56 -3.07 -8.98
C ALA A 157 -23.50 -2.23 -8.24
N TYR A 158 -23.50 -2.26 -6.91
CA TYR A 158 -22.48 -1.59 -6.09
C TYR A 158 -21.06 -2.08 -6.39
N PHE A 159 -20.83 -3.41 -6.40
CA PHE A 159 -19.50 -3.94 -6.72
C PHE A 159 -19.11 -3.70 -8.18
N ALA A 160 -20.04 -3.74 -9.11
CA ALA A 160 -19.79 -3.39 -10.52
C ALA A 160 -19.37 -1.92 -10.65
N PHE A 161 -20.03 -1.01 -9.93
CA PHE A 161 -19.66 0.41 -9.91
C PHE A 161 -18.28 0.63 -9.26
N LEU A 162 -17.99 -0.01 -8.13
CA LEU A 162 -16.66 0.05 -7.53
C LEU A 162 -15.58 -0.45 -8.49
N ARG A 163 -15.82 -1.57 -9.18
CA ARG A 163 -14.91 -2.12 -10.18
C ARG A 163 -14.71 -1.14 -11.34
N PHE A 164 -15.77 -0.48 -11.81
CA PHE A 164 -15.68 0.54 -12.85
C PHE A 164 -14.85 1.74 -12.40
N VAL A 165 -15.13 2.30 -11.21
CA VAL A 165 -14.36 3.43 -10.65
C VAL A 165 -12.90 3.06 -10.44
N TYR A 166 -12.63 1.82 -10.02
CA TYR A 166 -11.27 1.31 -9.88
C TYR A 166 -10.58 1.19 -11.22
N ASN A 167 -11.17 0.50 -12.20
CA ASN A 167 -10.56 0.33 -13.52
C ASN A 167 -10.32 1.68 -14.23
N ALA A 168 -11.19 2.67 -14.01
CA ALA A 168 -11.01 4.01 -14.56
C ALA A 168 -9.88 4.81 -13.88
N LYS A 169 -9.43 4.38 -12.70
CA LYS A 169 -8.42 5.08 -11.88
C LYS A 169 -7.15 4.29 -11.62
N ALA A 170 -7.19 2.97 -11.82
CA ALA A 170 -6.02 2.11 -11.74
C ALA A 170 -5.05 2.54 -12.83
N GLY A 171 -3.83 2.86 -12.44
CA GLY A 171 -2.79 3.17 -13.42
C GLY A 171 -2.55 1.95 -14.31
N SER A 172 -2.27 2.20 -15.58
CA SER A 172 -1.79 1.14 -16.47
C SER A 172 -0.50 0.54 -15.92
N PRO A 173 -0.29 -0.78 -16.05
CA PRO A 173 0.95 -1.42 -15.64
C PRO A 173 2.15 -0.72 -16.29
N SER A 174 3.21 -0.50 -15.51
CA SER A 174 4.46 0.10 -16.00
C SER A 174 5.56 -0.94 -15.97
N PRO A 175 6.51 -0.93 -16.94
CA PRO A 175 7.68 -1.82 -16.89
C PRO A 175 8.62 -1.53 -15.70
N LEU A 176 8.39 -0.44 -14.97
CA LEU A 176 9.12 -0.08 -13.75
C LEU A 176 8.45 -0.61 -12.48
N TRP A 177 7.37 -1.39 -12.61
CA TRP A 177 6.67 -1.99 -11.48
C TRP A 177 7.07 -3.45 -11.33
N PHE A 178 7.48 -3.81 -10.12
CA PHE A 178 7.98 -5.12 -9.78
C PHE A 178 7.12 -5.71 -8.67
N PHE A 179 6.79 -6.99 -8.78
CA PHE A 179 6.06 -7.72 -7.75
C PHE A 179 7.04 -8.66 -7.04
N VAL A 180 7.27 -8.40 -5.76
CA VAL A 180 8.08 -9.23 -4.88
C VAL A 180 7.14 -10.18 -4.17
N THR A 181 7.23 -11.46 -4.51
CA THR A 181 6.29 -12.49 -4.07
C THR A 181 7.03 -13.69 -3.51
N GLY A 182 6.43 -14.36 -2.53
CA GLY A 182 6.89 -15.67 -2.08
C GLY A 182 6.67 -16.75 -3.15
N GLN A 183 7.43 -17.83 -3.07
CA GLN A 183 7.39 -18.93 -4.04
C GLN A 183 6.01 -19.60 -4.12
N SER A 184 5.34 -19.79 -2.99
CA SER A 184 3.98 -20.35 -2.94
C SER A 184 2.93 -19.49 -3.66
N VAL A 185 3.08 -18.17 -3.62
CA VAL A 185 2.19 -17.24 -4.32
C VAL A 185 2.52 -17.23 -5.82
N LEU A 186 3.80 -17.31 -6.19
CA LEU A 186 4.22 -17.44 -7.59
C LEU A 186 3.67 -18.72 -8.22
N GLU A 187 3.83 -19.88 -7.56
CA GLU A 187 3.27 -21.16 -8.00
C GLU A 187 1.75 -21.07 -8.18
N LYS A 188 1.06 -20.36 -7.29
CA LYS A 188 -0.39 -20.13 -7.40
C LYS A 188 -0.75 -19.24 -8.58
N LEU A 189 0.01 -18.18 -8.86
CA LEU A 189 -0.20 -17.32 -10.03
C LEU A 189 0.04 -18.09 -11.34
N GLN A 190 1.10 -18.90 -11.40
CA GLN A 190 1.39 -19.77 -12.53
C GLN A 190 0.27 -20.80 -12.74
N SER A 191 -0.25 -21.40 -11.67
CA SER A 191 -1.41 -22.32 -11.76
C SER A 191 -2.69 -21.64 -12.27
N MET A 192 -2.76 -20.30 -12.17
CA MET A 192 -3.86 -19.49 -12.70
C MET A 192 -3.61 -18.99 -14.13
N GLY A 193 -2.47 -19.33 -14.75
CA GLY A 193 -2.12 -18.93 -16.12
C GLY A 193 -1.49 -17.54 -16.23
N HIS A 194 -0.91 -17.03 -15.15
CA HIS A 194 -0.15 -15.78 -15.16
C HIS A 194 1.36 -16.09 -15.21
N GLU A 195 2.08 -15.42 -16.11
CA GLU A 195 3.55 -15.48 -16.25
C GLU A 195 4.25 -14.46 -15.36
#